data_AF-A0A9D6QNF5-F1
#
_entry.id   AF-A0A9D6QNF5-F1
#
_cell.length_a   1.000
_cell.length_b   1.000
_cell.length_c   1.000
_cell.angle_alpha   90.00
_cell.angle_beta   90.00
_cell.angle_gamma   90.00
#
_symmetry.space_group_name_H-M   'P 1'
#
loop_
_entity.id
_entity.type
_entity.pdbx_description
1 polymer ?
#
loop_
_entity_poly.entity_id
_entity_poly.type
_entity_poly.pdbx_seq_one_letter_code
_entity_poly.pdbx_strand_id
1 'polypeptide(L)'
;MPHLHIEHMPKPIGAYKKQLQYIRKIWTKSAHSSARIEPFGLERWALLALLVFKLFMPVMFVRWLGGMIGAKGRKISVELYALAVPAVLFALLWLDASAGRTSRLSAGLATLFLFDLVSYLLGLVFLEHIYSGPASKTRSMLLLQINLVEIIVAFATLYWNLGGAGQLLVVVQILTSFLFVGIVLTHFMSRSSSSK
;
A
#
# COMPACT_ATOMS: atom_id res chain seq x y z
N MET A 1 -32.88 -35.66 -4.99
CA MET A 1 -32.27 -34.60 -4.15
C MET A 1 -30.89 -34.33 -4.70
N PRO A 2 -30.60 -33.16 -5.30
CA PRO A 2 -29.29 -32.90 -5.86
C PRO A 2 -28.29 -32.61 -4.73
N HIS A 3 -27.23 -33.40 -4.69
CA HIS A 3 -26.15 -33.31 -3.72
C HIS A 3 -25.36 -32.02 -3.98
N LEU A 4 -25.41 -31.08 -3.03
CA LEU A 4 -24.56 -29.89 -3.01
C LEU A 4 -23.10 -30.36 -2.87
N HIS A 5 -22.38 -30.40 -3.99
CA HIS A 5 -20.92 -30.44 -3.99
C HIS A 5 -20.42 -29.17 -3.31
N ILE A 6 -20.07 -29.26 -2.03
CA ILE A 6 -19.31 -28.24 -1.33
C ILE A 6 -17.90 -28.29 -1.95
N GLU A 7 -17.71 -27.51 -3.00
CA GLU A 7 -16.42 -27.27 -3.63
C GLU A 7 -15.46 -26.81 -2.53
N HIS A 8 -14.54 -27.70 -2.12
CA HIS A 8 -13.50 -27.40 -1.16
C HIS A 8 -12.59 -26.32 -1.75
N MET A 9 -12.94 -25.05 -1.53
CA MET A 9 -12.08 -23.93 -1.90
C MET A 9 -10.72 -24.16 -1.22
N PRO A 10 -9.61 -24.21 -2.00
CA PRO A 10 -8.31 -24.48 -1.43
C PRO A 10 -8.01 -23.42 -0.36
N LYS A 11 -7.64 -23.88 0.85
CA LYS A 11 -7.28 -23.01 1.97
C LYS A 11 -6.33 -21.93 1.46
N PRO A 12 -6.60 -20.64 1.73
CA PRO A 12 -5.82 -19.55 1.19
C PRO A 12 -4.35 -19.74 1.57
N ILE A 13 -3.47 -19.85 0.56
CA ILE A 13 -2.04 -19.96 0.78
C ILE A 13 -1.58 -18.74 1.59
N GLY A 14 -0.99 -19.01 2.76
CA GLY A 14 -0.52 -17.99 3.70
C GLY A 14 0.35 -16.94 3.01
N ALA A 15 0.26 -15.69 3.46
CA ALA A 15 0.82 -14.60 2.69
C ALA A 15 2.32 -14.74 2.40
N TYR A 16 3.08 -15.10 3.43
CA TYR A 16 4.51 -15.40 3.35
C TYR A 16 4.82 -16.55 2.38
N LYS A 17 4.03 -17.64 2.42
CA LYS A 17 4.21 -18.78 1.49
C LYS A 17 4.01 -18.34 0.03
N LYS A 18 3.02 -17.48 -0.24
CA LYS A 18 2.79 -16.93 -1.58
C LYS A 18 3.95 -16.04 -2.04
N GLN A 19 4.52 -15.25 -1.14
CA GLN A 19 5.68 -14.40 -1.45
C GLN A 19 6.94 -15.21 -1.70
N LEU A 20 7.20 -16.25 -0.90
CA LEU A 20 8.27 -17.21 -1.14
C LEU A 20 8.09 -17.95 -2.48
N GLN A 21 6.85 -18.26 -2.88
CA GLN A 21 6.58 -18.81 -4.20
C GLN A 21 6.90 -17.81 -5.32
N TYR A 22 6.69 -16.50 -5.13
CA TYR A 22 7.12 -15.50 -6.12
C TYR A 22 8.64 -15.41 -6.22
N ILE A 23 9.34 -15.41 -5.09
CA ILE A 23 10.82 -15.47 -5.05
C ILE A 23 11.32 -16.73 -5.75
N ARG A 24 10.78 -17.90 -5.39
CA ARG A 24 11.12 -19.17 -6.04
C ARG A 24 10.80 -19.13 -7.52
N LYS A 25 9.65 -18.60 -7.94
CA LYS A 25 9.28 -18.47 -9.36
C LYS A 25 10.26 -17.60 -10.13
N ILE A 26 10.68 -16.45 -9.59
CA ILE A 26 11.68 -15.58 -10.24
C ILE A 26 13.06 -16.25 -10.25
N TRP A 27 13.38 -17.04 -9.22
CA TRP A 27 14.63 -17.77 -9.14
C TRP A 27 14.71 -18.97 -10.10
N THR A 28 13.62 -19.73 -10.26
CA THR A 28 13.58 -20.98 -11.04
C THR A 28 13.08 -20.80 -12.48
N LYS A 29 12.24 -19.79 -12.78
CA LYS A 29 11.73 -19.54 -14.15
C LYS A 29 12.72 -18.79 -15.06
N SER A 30 14.03 -18.96 -14.88
CA SER A 30 15.00 -18.67 -15.94
C SER A 30 15.04 -19.74 -17.05
N ALA A 31 14.05 -20.64 -17.14
CA ALA A 31 14.12 -21.79 -18.06
C ALA A 31 12.95 -21.98 -19.05
N HIS A 32 11.75 -21.40 -18.89
CA HIS A 32 10.78 -21.44 -20.00
C HIS A 32 9.57 -20.51 -19.87
N SER A 33 9.48 -19.62 -20.87
CA SER A 33 8.31 -19.31 -21.70
C SER A 33 7.02 -18.83 -21.02
N SER A 34 6.86 -17.50 -20.98
CA SER A 34 5.60 -16.83 -21.32
C SER A 34 5.91 -15.39 -21.74
N ALA A 35 6.18 -15.23 -23.03
CA ALA A 35 6.03 -14.02 -23.84
C ALA A 35 5.89 -12.65 -23.15
N ARG A 36 7.03 -12.06 -22.78
CA ARG A 36 7.48 -10.66 -23.04
C ARG A 36 8.50 -10.31 -21.96
N ILE A 37 9.77 -10.30 -22.35
CA ILE A 37 10.92 -9.79 -21.59
C ILE A 37 11.33 -10.72 -20.43
N GLU A 38 12.38 -11.51 -20.65
CA GLU A 38 13.10 -12.15 -19.54
C GLU A 38 13.86 -11.06 -18.79
N PRO A 39 13.60 -10.83 -17.47
CA PRO A 39 14.36 -9.84 -16.71
C PRO A 39 15.82 -10.30 -16.59
N PHE A 40 16.70 -9.78 -17.44
CA PHE A 40 18.12 -10.12 -17.47
C PHE A 40 18.93 -9.23 -16.51
N GLY A 41 19.93 -9.81 -15.85
CA GLY A 41 20.93 -9.07 -15.07
C GLY A 41 20.35 -8.28 -13.88
N LEU A 42 20.47 -6.95 -13.94
CA LEU A 42 20.14 -6.02 -12.86
C LEU A 42 18.65 -6.02 -12.49
N GLU A 43 17.75 -6.18 -13.46
CA GLU A 43 16.30 -6.19 -13.24
C GLU A 43 15.88 -7.33 -12.31
N ARG A 44 16.47 -8.52 -12.49
CA ARG A 44 16.22 -9.68 -11.62
C ARG A 44 16.67 -9.43 -10.18
N TRP A 45 17.84 -8.82 -10.00
CA TRP A 45 18.34 -8.47 -8.67
C TRP A 45 17.46 -7.41 -8.01
N ALA A 46 17.00 -6.41 -8.76
CA ALA A 46 16.06 -5.41 -8.27
C ALA A 46 14.71 -6.05 -7.84
N LEU A 47 14.16 -6.96 -8.64
CA LEU A 47 12.92 -7.67 -8.32
C LEU A 47 13.06 -8.57 -7.08
N LEU A 48 14.18 -9.28 -6.95
CA LEU A 48 14.47 -10.12 -5.79
C LEU A 48 14.68 -9.27 -4.53
N ALA A 49 15.47 -8.20 -4.63
CA ALA A 49 15.67 -7.26 -3.53
C ALA A 49 14.34 -6.66 -3.07
N LEU A 50 13.49 -6.23 -4.01
CA LEU A 50 12.17 -5.69 -3.72
C LEU A 50 11.26 -6.72 -3.04
N LEU A 51 11.26 -7.98 -3.48
CA LEU A 51 10.46 -9.04 -2.86
C LEU A 51 10.93 -9.41 -1.45
N VAL A 52 12.25 -9.44 -1.24
CA VAL A 52 12.86 -9.66 0.08
C VAL A 52 12.53 -8.49 0.98
N PHE A 53 12.70 -7.25 0.51
CA PHE A 53 12.36 -6.04 1.26
C PHE A 53 10.89 -6.05 1.68
N LYS A 54 9.98 -6.38 0.75
CA LYS A 54 8.54 -6.54 1.03
C LYS A 54 8.21 -7.62 2.06
N LEU A 55 9.09 -8.56 2.38
CA LEU A 55 8.82 -9.55 3.45
C LEU A 55 8.86 -8.90 4.83
N PHE A 56 9.67 -7.86 5.00
CA PHE A 56 9.85 -7.15 6.26
C PHE A 56 8.88 -5.98 6.43
N MET A 57 8.10 -5.66 5.40
CA MET A 57 7.19 -4.53 5.42
C MET A 57 5.90 -4.81 6.21
N PRO A 58 5.36 -3.83 6.96
CA PRO A 58 4.18 -4.01 7.80
C PRO A 58 2.92 -4.43 7.01
N VAL A 59 2.74 -3.97 5.76
CA VAL A 59 1.65 -4.43 4.89
C VAL A 59 1.62 -5.96 4.74
N MET A 60 2.78 -6.62 4.78
CA MET A 60 2.88 -8.07 4.62
C MET A 60 2.31 -8.82 5.84
N PHE A 61 2.55 -8.28 7.03
CA PHE A 61 1.99 -8.80 8.27
C PHE A 61 0.46 -8.68 8.28
N VAL A 62 -0.07 -7.51 7.91
CA VAL A 62 -1.53 -7.31 7.79
C VAL A 62 -2.15 -8.27 6.79
N ARG A 63 -1.49 -8.45 5.64
CA ARG A 63 -1.92 -9.36 4.58
C ARG A 63 -1.88 -10.83 5.01
N TRP A 64 -1.01 -11.19 5.94
CA TRP A 64 -0.99 -12.51 6.57
C TRP A 64 -2.17 -12.68 7.54
N LEU A 65 -2.41 -11.71 8.43
CA LEU A 65 -3.55 -11.71 9.35
C LEU A 65 -4.89 -11.80 8.62
N GLY A 66 -5.12 -10.95 7.62
CA GLY A 66 -6.33 -11.00 6.80
C GLY A 66 -6.49 -12.30 6.00
N GLY A 67 -5.38 -12.98 5.73
CA GLY A 67 -5.35 -14.29 5.08
C GLY A 67 -5.96 -15.41 5.93
N MET A 68 -5.99 -15.25 7.26
CA MET A 68 -6.64 -16.22 8.17
C MET A 68 -8.16 -16.24 8.01
N ILE A 69 -8.76 -15.10 7.64
CA ILE A 69 -10.22 -14.92 7.47
C ILE A 69 -10.69 -15.37 6.07
N GLY A 70 -9.77 -15.48 5.11
CA GLY A 70 -10.06 -15.91 3.74
C GLY A 70 -9.49 -14.99 2.66
N ALA A 71 -9.74 -15.33 1.40
CA ALA A 71 -9.26 -14.52 0.26
C ALA A 71 -9.89 -13.12 0.21
N LYS A 72 -11.16 -12.98 0.62
CA LYS A 72 -11.86 -11.68 0.74
C LYS A 72 -11.30 -10.88 1.93
N GLY A 73 -11.15 -11.51 3.09
CA GLY A 73 -10.56 -10.90 4.28
C GLY A 73 -9.18 -10.30 4.00
N ARG A 74 -8.34 -11.03 3.27
CA ARG A 74 -7.02 -10.55 2.84
C ARG A 74 -7.03 -9.25 2.03
N LYS A 75 -8.04 -9.06 1.17
CA LYS A 75 -8.16 -7.81 0.38
C LYS A 75 -8.62 -6.67 1.29
N ILE A 76 -9.65 -6.91 2.09
CA ILE A 76 -10.22 -5.93 3.01
C ILE A 76 -9.18 -5.47 4.04
N SER A 77 -8.39 -6.38 4.61
CA SER A 77 -7.36 -6.01 5.59
C SER A 77 -6.29 -5.08 5.01
N VAL A 78 -5.90 -5.28 3.75
CA VAL A 78 -4.93 -4.40 3.09
C VAL A 78 -5.56 -3.03 2.77
N GLU A 79 -6.83 -3.00 2.37
CA GLU A 79 -7.56 -1.74 2.15
C GLU A 79 -7.74 -0.95 3.45
N LEU A 80 -8.10 -1.63 4.55
CA LEU A 80 -8.21 -1.02 5.88
C LEU A 80 -6.86 -0.51 6.38
N TYR A 81 -5.78 -1.22 6.10
CA TYR A 81 -4.43 -0.77 6.45
C TYR A 81 -4.05 0.50 5.70
N ALA A 82 -4.27 0.55 4.38
CA ALA A 82 -4.01 1.75 3.57
C ALA A 82 -4.80 2.96 4.08
N LEU A 83 -5.99 2.77 4.65
CA LEU A 83 -6.77 3.83 5.30
C LEU A 83 -6.24 4.19 6.70
N ALA A 84 -5.77 3.21 7.46
CA ALA A 84 -5.32 3.39 8.83
C ALA A 84 -3.98 4.12 8.94
N VAL A 85 -3.03 3.84 8.05
CA VAL A 85 -1.69 4.46 8.08
C VAL A 85 -1.72 5.99 8.03
N PRO A 86 -2.37 6.65 7.04
CA PRO A 86 -2.44 8.11 7.01
C PRO A 86 -3.14 8.68 8.25
N ALA A 87 -4.15 7.98 8.78
CA ALA A 87 -4.83 8.41 10.01
C ALA A 87 -3.91 8.33 11.24
N VAL A 88 -3.11 7.26 11.37
CA VAL A 88 -2.11 7.12 12.44
C VAL A 88 -1.03 8.19 12.32
N LEU A 89 -0.52 8.45 11.11
CA LEU A 89 0.48 9.49 10.87
C LEU A 89 -0.06 10.88 11.19
N PHE A 90 -1.32 11.14 10.84
CA PHE A 90 -1.99 12.40 11.17
C PHE A 90 -2.17 12.56 12.68
N ALA A 91 -2.57 11.50 13.38
CA ALA A 91 -2.69 11.51 14.83
C ALA A 91 -1.34 11.75 15.52
N LEU A 92 -0.26 11.12 15.04
CA LEU A 92 1.09 11.35 15.55
C LEU A 92 1.54 12.80 15.33
N LEU A 93 1.32 13.33 14.12
CA LEU A 93 1.63 14.73 13.81
C LEU A 93 0.85 15.69 14.71
N TRP A 94 -0.45 15.43 14.90
CA TRP A 94 -1.29 16.25 15.78
C TRP A 94 -0.82 16.22 17.24
N LEU A 95 -0.47 15.05 17.76
CA LEU A 95 0.05 14.89 19.11
C LEU A 95 1.40 15.61 19.30
N ASP A 96 2.30 15.51 18.33
CA ASP A 96 3.60 16.19 18.40
C ASP A 96 3.44 17.71 18.25
N ALA A 97 2.56 18.16 17.35
CA ALA A 97 2.29 19.58 17.12
C ALA A 97 1.59 20.25 18.31
N SER A 98 0.55 19.61 18.86
CA SER A 98 -0.18 20.14 20.02
C SER A 98 0.68 20.19 21.28
N ALA A 99 1.60 19.24 21.46
CA ALA A 99 2.56 19.25 22.56
C ALA A 99 3.81 20.10 22.29
N GLY A 100 3.94 20.70 21.10
CA GLY A 100 5.09 21.54 20.71
C GLY A 100 6.43 20.79 20.74
N ARG A 101 6.41 19.46 20.59
CA ARG A 101 7.59 18.60 20.77
C ARG A 101 7.96 17.86 19.50
N THR A 102 9.22 17.50 19.39
CA THR A 102 9.72 16.60 18.35
C THR A 102 9.94 15.21 18.92
N SER A 103 9.38 14.20 18.28
CA SER A 103 9.49 12.78 18.62
C SER A 103 10.27 12.02 17.55
N ARG A 104 11.42 11.45 17.95
CA ARG A 104 12.21 10.54 17.09
C ARG A 104 11.40 9.31 16.68
N LEU A 105 10.47 8.88 17.53
CA LEU A 105 9.60 7.74 17.26
C LEU A 105 8.62 8.04 16.13
N SER A 106 7.99 9.22 16.14
CA SER A 106 7.09 9.64 15.06
C SER A 106 7.81 9.78 13.73
N ALA A 107 9.02 10.35 13.73
CA ALA A 107 9.87 10.41 12.54
C ALA A 107 10.27 9.01 12.03
N GLY A 108 10.63 8.10 12.93
CA GLY A 108 10.96 6.71 12.60
C GLY A 108 9.78 5.96 11.97
N LEU A 109 8.58 6.10 12.55
CA LEU A 109 7.36 5.48 12.02
C LEU A 109 6.95 6.08 10.67
N ALA A 110 7.03 7.40 10.49
CA ALA A 110 6.78 8.05 9.20
C ALA A 110 7.74 7.57 8.11
N THR A 111 9.02 7.41 8.46
CA THR A 111 10.03 6.84 7.56
C THR A 111 9.69 5.40 7.19
N LEU A 112 9.34 4.57 8.19
CA LEU A 112 8.98 3.16 7.97
C LEU A 112 7.77 3.01 7.04
N PHE A 113 6.70 3.77 7.26
CA PHE A 113 5.51 3.73 6.42
C PHE A 113 5.77 4.27 5.01
N LEU A 114 6.61 5.30 4.85
CA LEU A 114 7.06 5.74 3.53
C LEU A 114 7.79 4.63 2.77
N PHE A 115 8.70 3.91 3.43
CA PHE A 115 9.38 2.78 2.80
C PHE A 115 8.42 1.65 2.42
N ASP A 116 7.43 1.36 3.25
CA ASP A 116 6.38 0.39 2.93
C ASP A 116 5.58 0.82 1.70
N LEU A 117 5.13 2.08 1.68
CA LEU A 117 4.34 2.63 0.58
C LEU A 117 5.14 2.70 -0.72
N VAL A 118 6.38 3.18 -0.69
CA VAL A 118 7.27 3.18 -1.86
C VAL A 118 7.46 1.76 -2.38
N SER A 119 7.69 0.80 -1.49
CA SER A 119 7.87 -0.60 -1.89
C SER A 119 6.58 -1.19 -2.46
N TYR A 120 5.43 -0.85 -1.88
CA TYR A 120 4.12 -1.22 -2.39
C TYR A 120 3.93 -0.72 -3.82
N LEU A 121 4.15 0.57 -4.07
CA LEU A 121 4.05 1.21 -5.38
C LEU A 121 5.06 0.64 -6.38
N LEU A 122 6.33 0.50 -5.99
CA LEU A 122 7.35 -0.15 -6.82
C LEU A 122 6.90 -1.54 -7.23
N GLY A 123 6.37 -2.34 -6.30
CA GLY A 123 5.88 -3.66 -6.68
C GLY A 123 4.54 -3.67 -7.42
N LEU A 124 3.75 -2.59 -7.42
CA LEU A 124 2.64 -2.48 -8.36
C LEU A 124 3.16 -2.31 -9.79
N VAL A 125 4.18 -1.47 -9.98
CA VAL A 125 4.78 -1.19 -11.30
C VAL A 125 5.62 -2.37 -11.79
N PHE A 126 6.60 -2.80 -11.01
CA PHE A 126 7.57 -3.81 -11.41
C PHE A 126 6.99 -5.23 -11.42
N LEU A 127 6.03 -5.55 -10.53
CA LEU A 127 5.41 -6.87 -10.46
C LEU A 127 3.99 -6.90 -11.05
N GLU A 128 3.62 -5.90 -11.86
CA GLU A 128 2.32 -5.88 -12.55
C GLU A 128 2.08 -7.17 -13.35
N HIS A 129 3.14 -7.68 -14.00
CA HIS A 129 3.10 -8.91 -14.79
C HIS A 129 2.95 -10.20 -13.96
N ILE A 130 3.22 -10.15 -12.65
CA ILE A 130 3.15 -11.29 -11.71
C ILE A 130 1.87 -11.24 -10.86
N TYR A 131 1.38 -10.04 -10.59
CA TYR A 131 0.19 -9.83 -9.78
C TYR A 131 -1.08 -9.84 -10.64
N SER A 132 -2.13 -10.47 -10.10
CA SER A 132 -3.46 -10.41 -10.71
C SER A 132 -3.92 -8.96 -10.77
N GLY A 133 -4.39 -8.52 -11.94
CA GLY A 133 -4.87 -7.16 -12.17
C GLY A 133 -5.91 -6.67 -11.15
N PRO A 134 -6.10 -5.35 -11.04
CA PRO A 134 -6.97 -4.76 -10.03
C PRO A 134 -8.42 -5.23 -10.19
N ALA A 135 -9.07 -5.51 -9.06
CA ALA A 135 -10.44 -6.04 -9.05
C ALA A 135 -11.49 -5.05 -9.59
N SER A 136 -11.21 -3.74 -9.55
CA SER A 136 -12.07 -2.68 -10.09
C SER A 136 -11.27 -1.39 -10.26
N LYS A 137 -11.47 -0.70 -11.39
CA LYS A 137 -10.79 0.57 -11.72
C LYS A 137 -11.08 1.67 -10.69
N THR A 138 -12.32 1.75 -10.19
CA THR A 138 -12.73 2.74 -9.19
C THR A 138 -12.04 2.52 -7.84
N ARG A 139 -11.88 1.25 -7.43
CA ARG A 139 -11.21 0.92 -6.15
C ARG A 139 -9.74 1.29 -6.16
N SER A 140 -9.04 1.01 -7.27
CA SER A 140 -7.65 1.41 -7.44
C SER A 140 -7.45 2.92 -7.44
N MET A 141 -8.37 3.68 -8.05
CA MET A 141 -8.29 5.15 -8.08
C MET A 141 -8.49 5.76 -6.68
N LEU A 142 -9.43 5.25 -5.87
CA LEU A 142 -9.62 5.72 -4.49
C LEU A 142 -8.40 5.40 -3.62
N LEU A 143 -7.85 4.19 -3.73
CA LEU A 143 -6.67 3.78 -2.98
C LEU A 143 -5.45 4.64 -3.36
N LEU A 144 -5.33 5.03 -4.64
CA LEU A 144 -4.27 5.93 -5.10
C LEU A 144 -4.34 7.31 -4.44
N GLN A 145 -5.55 7.85 -4.24
CA GLN A 145 -5.73 9.12 -3.53
C GLN A 145 -5.35 9.00 -2.06
N ILE A 146 -5.73 7.90 -1.42
CA ILE A 146 -5.34 7.61 -0.03
C ILE A 146 -3.82 7.51 0.10
N ASN A 147 -3.16 6.80 -0.82
CA ASN A 147 -1.70 6.72 -0.86
C ASN A 147 -1.05 8.11 -1.04
N LEU A 148 -1.67 9.01 -1.83
CA LEU A 148 -1.19 10.38 -1.96
C LEU A 148 -1.27 11.15 -0.64
N VAL A 149 -2.40 11.04 0.07
CA VAL A 149 -2.56 11.64 1.41
C VAL A 149 -1.53 11.06 2.37
N GLU A 150 -1.29 9.75 2.34
CA GLU A 150 -0.27 9.09 3.17
C GLU A 150 1.12 9.68 2.96
N ILE A 151 1.55 9.87 1.70
CA ILE A 151 2.83 10.52 1.38
C ILE A 151 2.89 11.92 2.00
N ILE A 152 1.84 12.71 1.80
CA ILE A 152 1.84 14.11 2.26
C ILE A 152 1.91 14.17 3.78
N VAL A 153 1.09 13.40 4.48
CA VAL A 153 1.08 13.38 5.95
C VAL A 153 2.40 12.81 6.50
N ALA A 154 2.97 11.78 5.87
CA ALA A 154 4.25 11.24 6.30
C ALA A 154 5.38 12.28 6.18
N PHE A 155 5.45 13.00 5.07
CA PHE A 155 6.42 14.10 4.90
C PHE A 155 6.16 15.25 5.88
N ALA A 156 4.90 15.61 6.12
CA ALA A 156 4.55 16.59 7.14
C ALA A 156 5.06 16.18 8.54
N THR A 157 4.87 14.91 8.93
CA THR A 157 5.40 14.34 10.18
C THR A 157 6.93 14.37 10.22
N LEU A 158 7.60 14.07 9.11
CA LEU A 158 9.07 14.14 9.04
C LEU A 158 9.58 15.57 9.15
N TYR A 159 8.99 16.52 8.43
CA TYR A 159 9.42 17.92 8.47
C TYR A 159 9.27 18.53 9.85
N TRP A 160 8.15 18.26 10.53
CA TRP A 160 7.93 18.68 11.91
C TRP A 160 9.02 18.14 12.85
N ASN A 161 9.31 16.84 12.76
CA ASN A 161 10.18 16.16 13.72
C ASN A 161 11.68 16.28 13.42
N LEU A 162 12.07 16.50 12.17
CA LEU A 162 13.48 16.66 11.75
C LEU A 162 13.92 18.12 11.69
N GLY A 163 13.02 19.08 11.96
CA GLY A 163 13.33 20.51 11.99
C GLY A 163 13.57 21.13 10.60
N GLY A 164 13.13 20.47 9.53
CA GLY A 164 13.46 20.84 8.14
C GLY A 164 12.55 21.89 7.50
N ALA A 165 11.38 22.19 8.07
CA ALA A 165 10.46 23.20 7.53
C ALA A 165 9.67 23.94 8.62
N GLY A 166 9.38 25.22 8.40
CA GLY A 166 8.54 26.03 9.28
C GLY A 166 7.09 25.55 9.33
N GLN A 167 6.41 25.82 10.45
CA GLN A 167 5.03 25.38 10.73
C GLN A 167 4.04 25.73 9.61
N LEU A 168 4.27 26.85 8.91
CA LEU A 168 3.46 27.29 7.77
C LEU A 168 3.46 26.28 6.61
N LEU A 169 4.61 25.67 6.30
CA LEU A 169 4.77 24.76 5.17
C LEU A 169 3.99 23.46 5.42
N VAL A 170 4.04 22.96 6.66
CA VAL A 170 3.26 21.81 7.14
C VAL A 170 1.75 22.10 7.03
N VAL A 171 1.30 23.26 7.51
CA VAL A 171 -0.12 23.66 7.44
C VAL A 171 -0.59 23.78 6.00
N VAL A 172 0.19 24.40 5.12
CA VAL A 172 -0.14 24.49 3.67
C VAL A 172 -0.22 23.11 3.04
N GLN A 173 0.69 22.19 3.38
CA GLN A 173 0.65 20.82 2.87
C GLN A 173 -0.61 20.06 3.31
N ILE A 174 -1.02 20.24 4.57
CA ILE A 174 -2.24 19.64 5.11
C ILE A 174 -3.47 20.23 4.40
N LEU A 175 -3.58 21.56 4.31
CA LEU A 175 -4.72 22.24 3.70
C LEU A 175 -4.87 21.87 2.22
N THR A 176 -3.76 21.83 1.47
CA THR A 176 -3.78 21.43 0.06
C THR A 176 -4.20 19.96 -0.12
N SER A 177 -3.82 19.08 0.78
CA SER A 177 -4.25 17.67 0.77
C SER A 177 -5.76 17.53 0.97
N PHE A 178 -6.31 18.20 1.98
CA PHE A 178 -7.75 18.16 2.25
C PHE A 178 -8.56 18.80 1.12
N LEU A 179 -8.07 19.91 0.55
CA LEU A 179 -8.70 20.56 -0.60
C LEU A 179 -8.73 19.62 -1.81
N PHE A 180 -7.60 18.96 -2.11
CA PHE A 180 -7.51 18.03 -3.24
C PHE A 180 -8.44 16.83 -3.07
N VAL A 181 -8.46 16.20 -1.90
CA VAL A 181 -9.38 15.10 -1.60
C VAL A 181 -10.84 15.55 -1.72
N GLY A 182 -11.19 16.73 -1.20
CA GLY A 182 -12.53 17.30 -1.31
C GLY A 182 -12.97 17.56 -2.76
N ILE A 183 -12.09 18.14 -3.59
CA ILE A 183 -12.36 18.36 -5.03
C ILE A 183 -12.60 17.03 -5.74
N VAL A 184 -11.80 16.02 -5.46
CA VAL A 184 -11.94 14.73 -6.14
C VAL A 184 -13.19 13.98 -5.70
N LEU A 185 -13.53 14.03 -4.40
CA LEU A 185 -14.77 13.44 -3.89
C LEU A 185 -16.02 14.14 -4.46
N THR A 186 -16.04 15.47 -4.51
CA THR A 186 -17.16 16.24 -5.09
C THR A 186 -17.33 15.97 -6.58
N HIS A 187 -16.23 15.91 -7.35
CA HIS A 187 -16.28 15.54 -8.76
C HIS A 187 -16.76 14.09 -8.96
N PHE A 188 -16.41 13.19 -8.05
CA PHE A 188 -16.88 11.80 -8.09
C PHE A 188 -18.38 11.67 -7.78
N MET A 189 -18.87 12.37 -6.75
CA MET A 189 -20.30 12.40 -6.40
C MET A 189 -21.15 13.01 -7.53
N SER A 190 -20.64 14.06 -8.18
CA SER A 190 -21.29 14.69 -9.33
C SER A 190 -21.45 13.71 -10.51
N ARG A 191 -20.42 12.93 -10.84
CA ARG A 191 -20.51 11.90 -11.91
C ARG A 191 -21.41 10.72 -11.54
N SER A 192 -21.44 10.32 -10.27
CA SER A 192 -22.34 9.25 -9.81
C SER A 192 -23.83 9.64 -9.89
N SER A 193 -24.16 10.92 -9.76
CA SER A 193 -25.53 11.42 -9.86
C SER A 193 -26.04 11.52 -11.30
N SER A 194 -25.14 11.59 -12.29
CA SER A 194 -25.48 11.74 -13.72
C SER A 194 -25.68 10.39 -14.45
N SER A 195 -25.54 9.26 -13.74
CA SER A 195 -25.70 7.90 -14.28
C SER A 195 -27.01 7.23 -13.83
N LYS A 196 -28.02 8.02 -13.48
CA LYS A 196 -29.39 7.57 -13.25
C LYS A 196 -30.33 8.19 -14.28
#